data_AF-A0A2N1QMY5-F1
#
_entry.id   AF-A0A2N1QMY5-F1
#
_cell.length_a   1.000
_cell.length_b   1.000
_cell.length_c   1.000
_cell.angle_alpha   90.00
_cell.angle_beta   90.00
_cell.angle_gamma   90.00
#
_symmetry.space_group_name_H-M   'P 1'
#
loop_
_entity.id
_entity.type
_entity.pdbx_description
1 polymer ?
#
loop_
_entity_poly.entity_id
_entity_poly.type
_entity_poly.pdbx_seq_one_letter_code
_entity_poly.pdbx_strand_id
1 'polypeptide(L)'
;MAEAERDLLEKLNPRQREAVAYCDGPLLVLAGAGSGKTRVLTHKIAYLIAAGAAKPWDFLAVTFTNKAANEMKDRVRSLVGEGGGDMQVCTFHSFGLRFLFRNRSHLPSVGLREGFAIFDRGDSRSLVKEIIESFNLDPKQFEAAALLDRISTVKNDCRSPSSGQSPLLEGVYGDIFTAYNEALRRQNAVDFDDLLLLPLQLLSGDEELRSREQSRLSWILVDEYQDVNRPQYLLLRKLVGDRNKIMVVGDPDQSIYGWRGADMGMILNFEKDFPSAKVVVLDQNYRSSGNILGAANALIEGNSARRKKDLWTSRNMGEKIYTMLGKSEYEEADFLVSEIHRLHEREGYGFGDIAVLYRINAMSRVYEQKFLENRLPYRVVRGTAFYERKEVKDVLSFLRA
;
A
#
# COMPACT_ATOMS: atom_id res chain seq x y z
N MET A 1 -6.51 -21.13 -28.11
CA MET A 1 -6.58 -19.72 -27.69
C MET A 1 -7.47 -18.97 -28.63
N ALA A 2 -8.52 -18.33 -28.12
CA ALA A 2 -9.32 -17.39 -28.89
C ALA A 2 -8.48 -16.18 -29.35
N GLU A 3 -8.93 -15.46 -30.39
CA GLU A 3 -8.25 -14.27 -30.93
C GLU A 3 -8.04 -13.19 -29.85
N ALA A 4 -9.07 -12.95 -29.02
CA ALA A 4 -8.99 -12.03 -27.89
C ALA A 4 -7.91 -12.41 -26.85
N GLU A 5 -7.65 -13.71 -26.62
CA GLU A 5 -6.56 -14.14 -25.72
C GLU A 5 -5.18 -13.83 -26.32
N ARG A 6 -5.03 -13.98 -27.64
CA ARG A 6 -3.76 -13.69 -28.34
C ARG A 6 -3.45 -12.20 -28.27
N ASP A 7 -4.42 -11.34 -28.56
CA ASP A 7 -4.27 -9.88 -28.55
C ASP A 7 -3.82 -9.36 -27.17
N LEU A 8 -4.32 -9.95 -26.10
CA LEU A 8 -3.94 -9.61 -24.72
C LEU A 8 -2.49 -9.98 -24.40
N LEU A 9 -1.93 -10.99 -25.06
CA LEU A 9 -0.55 -11.44 -24.85
C LEU A 9 0.44 -10.76 -25.80
N GLU A 10 0.06 -10.42 -27.03
CA GLU A 10 0.98 -9.92 -28.06
C GLU A 10 1.75 -8.66 -27.65
N LYS A 11 1.11 -7.77 -26.90
CA LYS A 11 1.75 -6.51 -26.46
C LYS A 11 2.70 -6.68 -25.26
N LEU A 12 2.85 -7.89 -24.73
CA LEU A 12 3.63 -8.20 -23.54
C LEU A 12 4.98 -8.85 -23.91
N ASN A 13 6.02 -8.55 -23.14
CA ASN A 13 7.31 -9.24 -23.33
C ASN A 13 7.19 -10.73 -22.93
N PRO A 14 8.17 -11.59 -23.27
CA PRO A 14 8.08 -13.02 -22.97
C PRO A 14 7.83 -13.35 -21.49
N ARG A 15 8.47 -12.64 -20.54
CA ARG A 15 8.29 -12.86 -19.09
C ARG A 15 6.92 -12.40 -18.59
N GLN A 16 6.43 -11.26 -19.08
CA GLN A 16 5.09 -10.77 -18.80
C GLN A 16 4.03 -11.73 -19.36
N ARG A 17 4.21 -12.24 -20.59
CA ARG A 17 3.35 -13.27 -21.17
C ARG A 17 3.34 -14.55 -20.35
N GLU A 18 4.51 -15.00 -19.90
CA GLU A 18 4.65 -16.16 -19.03
C GLU A 18 3.84 -15.99 -17.73
N ALA A 19 3.95 -14.83 -17.07
CA ALA A 19 3.18 -14.54 -15.86
C ALA A 19 1.67 -14.46 -16.13
N VAL A 20 1.24 -13.82 -17.22
CA VAL A 20 -0.19 -13.70 -17.56
C VAL A 20 -0.80 -15.06 -17.92
N ALA A 21 -0.10 -15.88 -18.70
CA ALA A 21 -0.61 -17.16 -19.18
C ALA A 21 -0.61 -18.27 -18.10
N TYR A 22 0.26 -18.18 -17.08
CA TYR A 22 0.37 -19.23 -16.05
C TYR A 22 -0.88 -19.29 -15.15
N CYS A 23 -1.65 -20.38 -15.21
CA CYS A 23 -2.92 -20.53 -14.51
C CYS A 23 -2.99 -21.72 -13.53
N ASP A 24 -1.90 -22.46 -13.35
CA ASP A 24 -1.96 -23.80 -12.76
C ASP A 24 -1.84 -23.81 -11.23
N GLY A 25 -1.32 -22.74 -10.64
CA GLY A 25 -1.13 -22.66 -9.20
C GLY A 25 -0.78 -21.26 -8.71
N PRO A 26 -0.28 -21.14 -7.46
CA PRO A 26 0.21 -19.90 -6.91
C PRO A 26 1.32 -19.29 -7.78
N LEU A 27 1.31 -17.97 -7.93
CA LEU A 27 2.26 -17.25 -8.77
C LEU A 27 2.85 -16.08 -7.99
N LEU A 28 4.18 -16.07 -7.87
CA LEU A 28 4.95 -14.92 -7.42
C LEU A 28 5.59 -14.25 -8.63
N VAL A 29 5.25 -12.99 -8.87
CA VAL A 29 5.92 -12.15 -9.87
C VAL A 29 6.85 -11.17 -9.16
N LEU A 30 8.15 -11.46 -9.21
CA LEU A 30 9.20 -10.57 -8.72
C LEU A 30 9.51 -9.53 -9.79
N ALA A 31 9.06 -8.30 -9.57
CA ALA A 31 9.01 -7.31 -10.63
C ALA A 31 9.74 -6.04 -10.24
N GLY A 32 10.82 -5.72 -10.97
CA GLY A 32 11.60 -4.49 -10.78
C GLY A 32 10.79 -3.21 -10.88
N ALA A 33 11.35 -2.12 -10.38
CA ALA A 33 10.83 -0.78 -10.63
C ALA A 33 10.63 -0.58 -12.14
N GLY A 34 9.45 -0.10 -12.53
CA GLY A 34 9.16 0.19 -13.95
C GLY A 34 9.05 -1.01 -14.88
N SER A 35 8.99 -2.26 -14.37
CA SER A 35 8.90 -3.48 -15.18
C SER A 35 7.51 -3.86 -15.68
N GLY A 36 6.49 -3.09 -15.28
CA GLY A 36 5.10 -3.31 -15.67
C GLY A 36 4.27 -4.17 -14.71
N LYS A 37 4.57 -4.15 -13.40
CA LYS A 37 3.78 -4.80 -12.31
C LYS A 37 2.26 -4.75 -12.54
N THR A 38 1.72 -3.54 -12.53
CA THR A 38 0.28 -3.30 -12.68
C THR A 38 -0.23 -3.75 -14.04
N ARG A 39 0.59 -3.65 -15.10
CA ARG A 39 0.21 -4.11 -16.45
C ARG A 39 0.02 -5.63 -16.49
N VAL A 40 0.90 -6.39 -15.86
CA VAL A 40 0.78 -7.85 -15.77
C VAL A 40 -0.47 -8.22 -14.98
N LEU A 41 -0.75 -7.56 -13.85
CA LEU A 41 -1.96 -7.79 -13.06
C LEU A 41 -3.24 -7.53 -13.87
N THR A 42 -3.33 -6.39 -14.56
CA THR A 42 -4.54 -6.03 -15.32
C THR A 42 -4.73 -6.95 -16.53
N HIS A 43 -3.65 -7.32 -17.23
CA HIS A 43 -3.71 -8.29 -18.32
C HIS A 43 -4.04 -9.70 -17.82
N LYS A 44 -3.59 -10.11 -16.63
CA LYS A 44 -3.97 -11.40 -16.03
C LYS A 44 -5.47 -11.52 -15.86
N ILE A 45 -6.10 -10.50 -15.29
CA ILE A 45 -7.55 -10.47 -15.09
C ILE A 45 -8.27 -10.53 -16.44
N ALA A 46 -7.88 -9.67 -17.38
CA ALA A 46 -8.48 -9.65 -18.71
C ALA A 46 -8.33 -11.00 -19.44
N TYR A 47 -7.16 -11.62 -19.35
CA TYR A 47 -6.86 -12.92 -19.95
C TYR A 47 -7.74 -14.03 -19.36
N LEU A 48 -7.88 -14.08 -18.03
CA LEU A 48 -8.69 -15.09 -17.36
C LEU A 48 -10.19 -14.95 -17.70
N ILE A 49 -10.68 -13.72 -17.85
CA ILE A 49 -12.06 -13.47 -18.30
C ILE A 49 -12.22 -13.89 -19.76
N ALA A 50 -11.31 -13.47 -20.64
CA ALA A 50 -11.36 -13.79 -22.06
C ALA A 50 -11.28 -15.30 -22.35
N ALA A 51 -10.47 -16.03 -21.57
CA ALA A 51 -10.34 -17.48 -21.65
C ALA A 51 -11.53 -18.24 -21.02
N GLY A 52 -12.52 -17.54 -20.44
CA GLY A 52 -13.64 -18.15 -19.74
C GLY A 52 -13.27 -18.87 -18.43
N ALA A 53 -12.06 -18.64 -17.92
CA ALA A 53 -11.52 -19.30 -16.73
C ALA A 53 -12.02 -18.69 -15.41
N ALA A 54 -12.57 -17.47 -15.44
CA ALA A 54 -13.17 -16.80 -14.30
C ALA A 54 -14.13 -15.69 -14.77
N LYS A 55 -15.17 -15.40 -13.97
CA LYS A 55 -16.08 -14.29 -14.20
C LYS A 55 -15.61 -13.04 -13.44
N PRO A 56 -16.02 -11.82 -13.84
CA PRO A 56 -15.57 -10.57 -13.20
C PRO A 56 -15.75 -10.53 -11.67
N TRP A 57 -16.81 -11.13 -11.13
CA TRP A 57 -17.09 -11.18 -9.69
C TRP A 57 -16.35 -12.29 -8.93
N ASP A 58 -15.65 -13.19 -9.63
CA ASP A 58 -14.84 -14.26 -9.02
C ASP A 58 -13.45 -13.76 -8.58
N PHE A 59 -13.15 -12.48 -8.79
CA PHE A 59 -11.85 -11.87 -8.51
C PHE A 59 -11.86 -11.01 -7.25
N LEU A 60 -10.80 -11.16 -6.45
CA LEU A 60 -10.36 -10.17 -5.48
C LEU A 60 -9.00 -9.62 -5.92
N ALA A 61 -8.93 -8.35 -6.30
CA ALA A 61 -7.67 -7.65 -6.56
C ALA A 61 -7.42 -6.60 -5.47
N VAL A 62 -6.34 -6.76 -4.73
CA VAL A 62 -5.99 -5.89 -3.59
C VAL A 62 -4.76 -5.06 -3.90
N THR A 63 -4.84 -3.76 -3.59
CA THR A 63 -3.74 -2.79 -3.72
C THR A 63 -3.56 -2.00 -2.42
N PHE A 64 -2.45 -1.27 -2.28
CA PHE A 64 -2.18 -0.53 -1.05
C PHE A 64 -2.85 0.86 -0.97
N THR A 65 -3.30 1.41 -2.11
CA THR A 65 -3.86 2.78 -2.15
C THR A 65 -5.13 2.84 -2.99
N ASN A 66 -6.06 3.70 -2.60
CA ASN A 66 -7.30 3.92 -3.37
C ASN A 66 -7.01 4.40 -4.80
N LYS A 67 -5.95 5.20 -5.00
CA LYS A 67 -5.50 5.63 -6.33
C LYS A 67 -5.10 4.43 -7.19
N ALA A 68 -4.26 3.53 -6.67
CA ALA A 68 -3.84 2.33 -7.38
C ALA A 68 -5.02 1.40 -7.69
N ALA A 69 -5.95 1.23 -6.75
CA ALA A 69 -7.17 0.45 -6.98
C ALA A 69 -8.01 1.02 -8.13
N ASN A 70 -8.23 2.34 -8.15
CA ASN A 70 -9.00 3.00 -9.21
C ASN A 70 -8.30 2.91 -10.57
N GLU A 71 -6.99 3.20 -10.62
CA GLU A 71 -6.21 3.08 -11.85
C GLU A 71 -6.21 1.64 -12.39
N MET A 72 -6.11 0.64 -11.52
CA MET A 72 -6.20 -0.77 -11.92
C MET A 72 -7.59 -1.11 -12.45
N LYS A 73 -8.66 -0.61 -11.81
CA LYS A 73 -10.05 -0.82 -12.25
C LYS A 73 -10.27 -0.24 -13.65
N ASP A 74 -9.80 0.98 -13.89
CA ASP A 74 -9.94 1.64 -15.19
C ASP A 74 -9.14 0.93 -16.29
N ARG A 75 -7.93 0.44 -15.97
CA ARG A 75 -7.12 -0.38 -16.88
C ARG A 75 -7.76 -1.71 -17.23
N VAL A 76 -8.45 -2.38 -16.29
CA VAL A 76 -9.15 -3.63 -16.62
C VAL A 76 -10.40 -3.34 -17.46
N ARG A 77 -11.16 -2.28 -17.13
CA ARG A 77 -12.32 -1.86 -17.91
C ARG A 77 -11.95 -1.55 -19.37
N SER A 78 -10.81 -0.91 -19.62
CA SER A 78 -10.36 -0.64 -20.98
C SER A 78 -9.94 -1.90 -21.76
N LEU A 79 -9.57 -2.98 -21.07
CA LEU A 79 -9.19 -4.26 -21.69
C LEU A 79 -10.39 -5.19 -21.92
N VAL A 80 -11.37 -5.18 -21.01
CA VAL A 80 -12.51 -6.15 -20.99
C VAL A 80 -13.82 -5.51 -21.48
N GLY A 81 -13.91 -4.19 -21.56
CA GLY A 81 -15.14 -3.47 -21.88
C GLY A 81 -16.10 -3.37 -20.68
N GLU A 82 -17.40 -3.20 -20.96
CA GLU A 82 -18.45 -2.99 -19.93
C GLU A 82 -18.55 -4.13 -18.90
N GLY A 83 -18.14 -5.36 -19.25
CA GLY A 83 -18.10 -6.51 -18.35
C GLY A 83 -17.10 -6.40 -17.19
N GLY A 84 -16.17 -5.43 -17.19
CA GLY A 84 -15.17 -5.26 -16.13
C GLY A 84 -15.67 -4.54 -14.87
N GLY A 85 -16.93 -4.10 -14.83
CA GLY A 85 -17.47 -3.23 -13.77
C GLY A 85 -17.58 -3.85 -12.37
N ASP A 86 -17.91 -5.14 -12.32
CA ASP A 86 -18.30 -5.87 -11.10
C ASP A 86 -17.13 -6.49 -10.32
N MET A 87 -15.90 -6.27 -10.80
CA MET A 87 -14.72 -6.81 -10.15
C MET A 87 -14.42 -6.12 -8.81
N GLN A 88 -14.04 -6.93 -7.81
CA GLN A 88 -13.60 -6.43 -6.51
C GLN A 88 -12.13 -5.99 -6.56
N VAL A 89 -11.88 -4.80 -7.15
CA VAL A 89 -10.59 -4.08 -7.03
C VAL A 89 -10.68 -3.08 -5.90
N CYS A 90 -9.87 -3.24 -4.85
CA CYS A 90 -9.94 -2.39 -3.67
C CYS A 90 -8.64 -2.39 -2.85
N THR A 91 -8.62 -1.67 -1.73
CA THR A 91 -7.56 -1.81 -0.72
C THR A 91 -7.92 -2.88 0.30
N PHE A 92 -6.96 -3.34 1.11
CA PHE A 92 -7.23 -4.29 2.20
C PHE A 92 -8.31 -3.78 3.17
N HIS A 93 -8.27 -2.50 3.54
CA HIS A 93 -9.26 -1.89 4.44
C HIS A 93 -10.64 -1.80 3.77
N SER A 94 -10.70 -1.43 2.50
CA SER A 94 -11.96 -1.43 1.75
C SER A 94 -12.54 -2.84 1.57
N PHE A 95 -11.68 -3.86 1.40
CA PHE A 95 -12.10 -5.25 1.41
C PHE A 95 -12.70 -5.61 2.77
N GLY A 96 -11.98 -5.33 3.87
CA GLY A 96 -12.41 -5.64 5.23
C GLY A 96 -13.73 -4.99 5.60
N LEU A 97 -13.92 -3.71 5.25
CA LEU A 97 -15.18 -3.02 5.44
C LEU A 97 -16.34 -3.69 4.67
N ARG A 98 -16.14 -3.98 3.38
CA ARG A 98 -17.14 -4.68 2.56
C ARG A 98 -17.44 -6.07 3.09
N PHE A 99 -16.43 -6.78 3.59
CA PHE A 99 -16.56 -8.08 4.21
C PHE A 99 -17.47 -8.00 5.44
N LEU A 100 -17.26 -7.03 6.34
CA LEU A 100 -18.10 -6.86 7.54
C LEU A 100 -19.56 -6.56 7.18
N PHE A 101 -19.80 -5.66 6.22
CA PHE A 101 -21.16 -5.36 5.75
C PHE A 101 -21.86 -6.58 5.13
N ARG A 102 -21.12 -7.34 4.33
CA ARG A 102 -21.62 -8.53 3.64
C ARG A 102 -21.96 -9.67 4.60
N ASN A 103 -21.22 -9.75 5.70
CA ASN A 103 -21.35 -10.77 6.72
C ASN A 103 -22.00 -10.21 8.00
N ARG A 104 -22.88 -9.20 7.86
CA ARG A 104 -23.50 -8.46 8.98
C ARG A 104 -24.15 -9.33 10.06
N SER A 105 -24.70 -10.49 9.69
CA SER A 105 -25.29 -11.45 10.63
C SER A 105 -24.29 -12.04 11.62
N HIS A 106 -22.99 -11.94 11.33
CA HIS A 106 -21.90 -12.42 12.18
C HIS A 106 -21.26 -11.29 13.01
N LEU A 107 -21.68 -10.04 12.85
CA LEU A 107 -21.14 -8.93 13.65
C LEU A 107 -21.32 -9.13 15.17
N PRO A 108 -22.45 -9.69 15.67
CA PRO A 108 -22.60 -9.91 17.11
C PRO A 108 -21.56 -10.85 17.71
N SER A 109 -21.01 -11.80 16.94
CA SER A 109 -19.98 -12.73 17.46
C SER A 109 -18.63 -12.06 17.72
N VAL A 110 -18.42 -10.87 17.16
CA VAL A 110 -17.24 -10.01 17.41
C VAL A 110 -17.56 -8.77 18.23
N GLY A 111 -18.76 -8.72 18.84
CA GLY A 111 -19.18 -7.62 19.71
C GLY A 111 -19.57 -6.34 18.96
N LEU A 112 -19.99 -6.47 17.70
CA LEU A 112 -20.45 -5.35 16.87
C LEU A 112 -21.92 -5.49 16.50
N ARG A 113 -22.54 -4.34 16.20
CA ARG A 113 -23.91 -4.23 15.70
C ARG A 113 -23.89 -3.62 14.30
N GLU A 114 -24.99 -3.78 13.57
CA GLU A 114 -25.15 -3.08 12.29
C GLU A 114 -25.05 -1.56 12.49
N GLY A 115 -24.56 -0.84 11.47
CA GLY A 115 -24.38 0.62 11.53
C GLY A 115 -23.21 1.08 12.40
N PHE A 116 -22.14 0.29 12.49
CA PHE A 116 -20.93 0.71 13.22
C PHE A 116 -20.24 1.91 12.57
N ALA A 117 -19.63 2.77 13.38
CA ALA A 117 -18.84 3.90 12.93
C ALA A 117 -17.40 3.49 12.62
N ILE A 118 -16.74 4.20 11.69
CA ILE A 118 -15.30 4.03 11.42
C ILE A 118 -14.59 5.24 12.00
N PHE A 119 -13.73 5.01 12.98
CA PHE A 119 -12.95 6.05 13.62
C PHE A 119 -11.72 6.37 12.78
N ASP A 120 -11.51 7.66 12.53
CA ASP A 120 -10.26 8.14 11.97
C ASP A 120 -9.19 8.31 13.06
N ARG A 121 -7.98 8.73 12.65
CA ARG A 121 -6.87 8.91 13.60
C ARG A 121 -7.15 10.02 14.63
N GLY A 122 -7.95 11.02 14.28
CA GLY A 122 -8.41 12.07 15.18
C GLY A 122 -9.39 11.54 16.21
N ASP A 123 -10.40 10.79 15.78
CA ASP A 123 -11.40 10.15 16.65
C ASP A 123 -10.73 9.18 17.64
N SER A 124 -9.89 8.28 17.14
CA SER A 124 -9.12 7.35 17.96
C SER A 124 -8.22 8.07 18.96
N ARG A 125 -7.59 9.19 18.55
CA ARG A 125 -6.75 9.98 19.47
C ARG A 125 -7.58 10.64 20.58
N SER A 126 -8.76 11.13 20.27
CA SER A 126 -9.68 11.70 21.27
C SER A 126 -10.12 10.64 22.27
N LEU A 127 -10.46 9.43 21.78
CA LEU A 127 -10.81 8.30 22.65
C LEU A 127 -9.66 7.90 23.60
N VAL A 128 -8.42 7.87 23.10
CA VAL A 128 -7.25 7.59 23.95
C VAL A 128 -7.06 8.67 25.02
N LYS A 129 -7.33 9.94 24.73
CA LYS A 129 -7.26 11.02 25.74
C LYS A 129 -8.27 10.83 26.86
N GLU A 130 -9.52 10.48 26.54
CA GLU A 130 -10.54 10.18 27.54
C GLU A 130 -10.11 9.01 28.45
N ILE A 131 -9.44 8.01 27.88
CA ILE A 131 -8.92 6.87 28.65
C ILE A 131 -7.78 7.32 29.58
N ILE A 132 -6.80 8.09 29.09
CA ILE A 132 -5.72 8.64 29.91
C ILE A 132 -6.29 9.39 31.13
N GLU A 133 -7.31 10.24 30.90
CA GLU A 133 -7.99 11.00 31.95
C GLU A 133 -8.71 10.08 32.94
N SER A 134 -9.41 9.05 32.46
CA SER A 134 -10.11 8.09 33.33
C SER A 134 -9.18 7.25 34.23
N PHE A 135 -7.96 6.98 33.77
CA PHE A 135 -6.93 6.28 34.53
C PHE A 135 -6.08 7.23 35.41
N ASN A 136 -6.38 8.53 35.40
CA ASN A 136 -5.66 9.57 36.13
C ASN A 136 -4.14 9.57 35.82
N LEU A 137 -3.79 9.35 34.56
CA LEU A 137 -2.41 9.31 34.07
C LEU A 137 -1.97 10.71 33.60
N ASP A 138 -0.68 11.02 33.77
CA ASP A 138 -0.11 12.29 33.31
C ASP A 138 -0.03 12.33 31.76
N PRO A 139 -0.74 13.26 31.08
CA PRO A 139 -0.69 13.39 29.63
C PRO A 139 0.69 13.73 29.06
N LYS A 140 1.61 14.25 29.89
CA LYS A 140 3.01 14.52 29.48
C LYS A 140 3.83 13.25 29.39
N GLN A 141 3.54 12.25 30.23
CA GLN A 141 4.20 10.95 30.20
C GLN A 141 3.53 10.01 29.19
N PHE A 142 2.20 10.09 29.09
CA PHE A 142 1.37 9.24 28.24
C PHE A 142 0.81 10.04 27.06
N GLU A 143 1.64 10.27 26.03
CA GLU A 143 1.18 10.98 24.84
C GLU A 143 0.18 10.10 24.04
N ALA A 144 -1.02 10.62 23.81
CA ALA A 144 -2.09 9.89 23.11
C ALA A 144 -1.68 9.41 21.70
N ALA A 145 -0.85 10.18 20.98
CA ALA A 145 -0.36 9.78 19.66
C ALA A 145 0.58 8.56 19.74
N ALA A 146 1.52 8.58 20.68
CA ALA A 146 2.46 7.48 20.91
C ALA A 146 1.75 6.21 21.39
N LEU A 147 0.75 6.36 22.27
CA LEU A 147 -0.09 5.24 22.69
C LEU A 147 -0.89 4.64 21.54
N LEU A 148 -1.47 5.46 20.68
CA LEU A 148 -2.21 4.98 19.51
C LEU A 148 -1.30 4.20 18.55
N ASP A 149 -0.08 4.69 18.31
CA ASP A 149 0.91 3.99 17.47
C ASP A 149 1.33 2.65 18.09
N ARG A 150 1.44 2.58 19.43
CA ARG A 150 1.68 1.32 20.17
C ARG A 150 0.51 0.36 20.05
N ILE A 151 -0.73 0.83 20.21
CA ILE A 151 -1.95 0.02 20.02
C ILE A 151 -1.98 -0.56 18.60
N SER A 152 -1.71 0.27 17.59
CA SER A 152 -1.65 -0.16 16.19
C SER A 152 -0.55 -1.19 15.95
N THR A 153 0.62 -1.03 16.57
CA THR A 153 1.72 -2.01 16.50
C THR A 153 1.27 -3.37 17.05
N VAL A 154 0.64 -3.38 18.22
CA VAL A 154 0.11 -4.60 18.84
C VAL A 154 -0.96 -5.26 17.98
N LYS A 155 -1.89 -4.47 17.43
CA LYS A 155 -2.92 -4.97 16.49
C LYS A 155 -2.28 -5.59 15.26
N ASN A 156 -1.26 -4.94 14.68
CA ASN A 156 -0.54 -5.44 13.51
C ASN A 156 0.36 -6.65 13.79
N ASP A 157 0.71 -6.90 15.05
CA ASP A 157 1.48 -8.09 15.41
C ASP A 157 0.66 -9.37 15.37
N CYS A 158 -0.68 -9.35 15.46
CA CYS A 158 -1.55 -10.54 15.39
C CYS A 158 -1.09 -11.72 16.29
N ARG A 159 -0.39 -11.47 17.40
CA ARG A 159 -0.04 -12.51 18.38
C ARG A 159 -1.22 -12.65 19.34
N SER A 160 -1.66 -13.88 19.59
CA SER A 160 -2.82 -14.13 20.46
C SER A 160 -2.59 -13.48 21.84
N PRO A 161 -3.56 -12.75 22.41
CA PRO A 161 -3.49 -12.30 23.79
C PRO A 161 -3.28 -13.45 24.77
N SER A 162 -3.71 -14.67 24.41
CA SER A 162 -3.53 -15.89 25.21
C SER A 162 -2.10 -16.42 25.23
N SER A 163 -1.18 -15.92 24.39
CA SER A 163 0.24 -16.33 24.43
C SER A 163 1.05 -15.57 25.49
N GLY A 164 0.42 -14.68 26.27
CA GLY A 164 1.07 -13.97 27.37
C GLY A 164 2.07 -12.93 26.88
N GLN A 165 1.64 -11.66 26.98
CA GLN A 165 2.49 -10.47 26.97
C GLN A 165 3.31 -10.25 25.69
N SER A 166 2.71 -9.53 24.73
CA SER A 166 3.56 -8.58 23.99
C SER A 166 4.18 -7.65 25.06
N PRO A 167 5.51 -7.45 25.09
CA PRO A 167 6.13 -6.49 26.00
C PRO A 167 5.53 -5.08 25.89
N LEU A 168 4.85 -4.81 24.77
CA LEU A 168 4.13 -3.57 24.53
C LEU A 168 2.82 -3.43 25.32
N LEU A 169 2.32 -4.51 25.92
CA LEU A 169 1.08 -4.57 26.71
C LEU A 169 1.32 -4.82 28.21
N GLU A 170 2.55 -4.65 28.70
CA GLU A 170 2.85 -4.81 30.12
C GLU A 170 2.32 -3.65 30.97
N GLY A 171 1.81 -3.98 32.16
CA GLY A 171 1.28 -3.03 33.14
C GLY A 171 0.17 -2.15 32.57
N VAL A 172 0.26 -0.85 32.85
CA VAL A 172 -0.74 0.17 32.47
C VAL A 172 -1.05 0.17 30.97
N TYR A 173 -0.10 -0.19 30.10
CA TYR A 173 -0.33 -0.21 28.65
C TYR A 173 -1.34 -1.31 28.24
N GLY A 174 -1.36 -2.45 28.94
CA GLY A 174 -2.33 -3.52 28.71
C GLY A 174 -3.74 -3.10 29.13
N ASP A 175 -3.85 -2.39 30.24
CA ASP A 175 -5.12 -1.85 30.74
C ASP A 175 -5.68 -0.80 29.77
N ILE A 176 -4.83 0.13 29.27
CA ILE A 176 -5.21 1.12 28.25
C ILE A 176 -5.66 0.42 26.96
N PHE A 177 -4.93 -0.60 26.49
CA PHE A 177 -5.31 -1.34 25.29
C PHE A 177 -6.67 -2.02 25.43
N THR A 178 -6.94 -2.63 26.59
CA THR A 178 -8.22 -3.29 26.88
C THR A 178 -9.34 -2.26 26.92
N ALA A 179 -9.16 -1.19 27.69
CA ALA A 179 -10.12 -0.09 27.81
C ALA A 179 -10.42 0.56 26.45
N TYR A 180 -9.42 0.73 25.59
CA TYR A 180 -9.58 1.28 24.23
C TYR A 180 -10.48 0.40 23.36
N ASN A 181 -10.22 -0.91 23.31
CA ASN A 181 -11.04 -1.83 22.52
C ASN A 181 -12.46 -1.99 23.09
N GLU A 182 -12.62 -1.95 24.42
CA GLU A 182 -13.94 -1.95 25.05
C GLU A 182 -14.72 -0.67 24.76
N ALA A 183 -14.04 0.48 24.79
CA ALA A 183 -14.66 1.77 24.49
C ALA A 183 -15.11 1.85 23.03
N LEU A 184 -14.30 1.36 22.07
CA LEU A 184 -14.70 1.21 20.67
C LEU A 184 -15.97 0.36 20.53
N ARG A 185 -16.00 -0.83 21.14
CA ARG A 185 -17.18 -1.71 21.11
C ARG A 185 -18.43 -1.07 21.72
N ARG A 186 -18.28 -0.39 22.87
CA ARG A 186 -19.37 0.32 23.54
C ARG A 186 -19.98 1.40 22.64
N GLN A 187 -19.14 2.12 21.89
CA GLN A 187 -19.57 3.12 20.92
C GLN A 187 -20.03 2.53 19.57
N ASN A 188 -20.03 1.20 19.43
CA ASN A 188 -20.26 0.51 18.15
C ASN A 188 -19.37 1.07 17.04
N ALA A 189 -18.08 1.22 17.33
CA ALA A 189 -17.10 1.78 16.42
C ALA A 189 -15.94 0.80 16.18
N VAL A 190 -15.29 0.96 15.04
CA VAL A 190 -14.07 0.24 14.66
C VAL A 190 -13.03 1.25 14.18
N ASP A 191 -11.75 0.98 14.44
CA ASP A 191 -10.67 1.75 13.82
C ASP A 191 -10.16 1.09 12.53
N PHE A 192 -9.14 1.69 11.91
CA PHE A 192 -8.56 1.17 10.67
C PHE A 192 -7.94 -0.23 10.83
N ASP A 193 -7.28 -0.51 11.95
CA ASP A 193 -6.66 -1.83 12.17
C ASP A 193 -7.72 -2.92 12.36
N ASP A 194 -8.85 -2.57 12.99
CA ASP A 194 -10.00 -3.47 13.17
C ASP A 194 -10.64 -3.91 11.85
N LEU A 195 -10.57 -3.06 10.80
CA LEU A 195 -11.02 -3.45 9.46
C LEU A 195 -10.21 -4.61 8.88
N LEU A 196 -9.02 -4.91 9.41
CA LEU A 196 -8.22 -6.08 9.03
C LEU A 196 -8.41 -7.23 10.02
N LEU A 197 -8.42 -6.92 11.31
CA LEU A 197 -8.47 -7.92 12.37
C LEU A 197 -9.83 -8.62 12.49
N LEU A 198 -10.93 -7.88 12.38
CA LEU A 198 -12.27 -8.45 12.57
C LEU A 198 -12.63 -9.45 11.46
N PRO A 199 -12.39 -9.16 10.16
CA PRO A 199 -12.52 -10.18 9.12
C PRO A 199 -11.67 -11.41 9.37
N LEU A 200 -10.41 -11.23 9.81
CA LEU A 200 -9.52 -12.34 10.13
C LEU A 200 -10.04 -13.17 11.30
N GLN A 201 -10.56 -12.55 12.35
CA GLN A 201 -11.17 -13.22 13.50
C GLN A 201 -12.38 -14.04 13.06
N LEU A 202 -13.29 -13.44 12.28
CA LEU A 202 -14.48 -14.12 11.75
C LEU A 202 -14.13 -15.34 10.88
N LEU A 203 -13.17 -15.19 9.95
CA LEU A 203 -12.72 -16.30 9.09
C LEU A 203 -11.94 -17.39 9.85
N SER A 204 -11.37 -17.05 11.00
CA SER A 204 -10.64 -18.00 11.83
C SER A 204 -11.56 -18.76 12.78
N GLY A 205 -12.62 -18.12 13.29
CA GLY A 205 -13.58 -18.71 14.22
C GLY A 205 -14.73 -19.47 13.55
N ASP A 206 -15.07 -19.16 12.29
CA ASP A 206 -16.20 -19.75 11.58
C ASP A 206 -15.77 -20.36 10.25
N GLU A 207 -15.77 -21.69 10.18
CA GLU A 207 -15.38 -22.45 9.00
C GLU A 207 -16.43 -22.39 7.88
N GLU A 208 -17.72 -22.34 8.22
CA GLU A 208 -18.80 -22.24 7.24
C GLU A 208 -18.74 -20.89 6.52
N LEU A 209 -18.59 -19.81 7.29
CA LEU A 209 -18.37 -18.47 6.77
C LEU A 209 -17.14 -18.43 5.87
N ARG A 210 -16.02 -19.02 6.32
CA ARG A 210 -14.79 -19.10 5.52
C ARG A 210 -15.01 -19.83 4.21
N SER A 211 -15.63 -21.02 4.23
CA SER A 211 -15.89 -21.80 3.02
C SER A 211 -16.80 -21.04 2.05
N ARG A 212 -17.84 -20.37 2.57
CA ARG A 212 -18.73 -19.52 1.76
C ARG A 212 -17.96 -18.39 1.07
N GLU A 213 -17.13 -17.67 1.80
CA GLU A 213 -16.38 -16.55 1.25
C GLU A 213 -15.28 -17.01 0.29
N GLN A 214 -14.64 -18.15 0.55
CA GLN A 214 -13.71 -18.79 -0.38
C GLN A 214 -14.41 -19.19 -1.68
N SER A 215 -15.60 -19.79 -1.62
CA SER A 215 -16.33 -20.31 -2.80
C SER A 215 -16.73 -19.24 -3.81
N ARG A 216 -16.77 -17.98 -3.38
CA ARG A 216 -17.11 -16.84 -4.21
C ARG A 216 -15.94 -16.29 -5.01
N LEU A 217 -14.73 -16.64 -4.59
CA LEU A 217 -13.52 -16.21 -5.24
C LEU A 217 -12.96 -17.41 -6.00
N SER A 218 -12.34 -17.15 -7.15
CA SER A 218 -11.50 -18.11 -7.86
C SER A 218 -10.05 -17.62 -7.90
N TRP A 219 -9.88 -16.29 -7.93
CA TRP A 219 -8.59 -15.64 -8.07
C TRP A 219 -8.42 -14.50 -7.07
N ILE A 220 -7.29 -14.52 -6.37
CA ILE A 220 -6.83 -13.46 -5.49
C ILE A 220 -5.55 -12.88 -6.07
N LEU A 221 -5.58 -11.60 -6.43
CA LEU A 221 -4.46 -10.86 -6.97
C LEU A 221 -4.01 -9.80 -5.99
N VAL A 222 -2.72 -9.72 -5.71
CA VAL A 222 -2.18 -8.76 -4.74
C VAL A 222 -1.05 -7.97 -5.37
N ASP A 223 -1.18 -6.64 -5.38
CA ASP A 223 -0.14 -5.71 -5.79
C ASP A 223 0.67 -5.23 -4.56
N GLU A 224 1.91 -4.81 -4.80
CA GLU A 224 2.85 -4.34 -3.77
C GLU A 224 2.98 -5.31 -2.57
N TYR A 225 3.12 -6.61 -2.87
CA TYR A 225 3.14 -7.67 -1.85
C TYR A 225 4.29 -7.56 -0.83
N GLN A 226 5.35 -6.81 -1.15
CA GLN A 226 6.43 -6.54 -0.20
C GLN A 226 5.99 -5.68 1.00
N ASP A 227 4.91 -4.91 0.85
CA ASP A 227 4.41 -4.00 1.88
C ASP A 227 3.29 -4.62 2.73
N VAL A 228 3.01 -5.91 2.53
CA VAL A 228 2.01 -6.66 3.28
C VAL A 228 2.45 -6.86 4.73
N ASN A 229 1.56 -6.54 5.67
CA ASN A 229 1.76 -6.81 7.09
C ASN A 229 1.15 -8.16 7.50
N ARG A 230 1.38 -8.57 8.75
CA ARG A 230 0.95 -9.89 9.24
C ARG A 230 -0.58 -10.10 9.21
N PRO A 231 -1.46 -9.17 9.65
CA PRO A 231 -2.91 -9.32 9.52
C PRO A 231 -3.35 -9.51 8.07
N GLN A 232 -2.83 -8.70 7.15
CA GLN A 232 -3.13 -8.79 5.71
C GLN A 232 -2.69 -10.13 5.14
N TYR A 233 -1.49 -10.59 5.48
CA TYR A 233 -0.98 -11.91 5.09
C TYR A 233 -1.90 -13.04 5.60
N LEU A 234 -2.23 -13.05 6.89
CA LEU A 234 -3.09 -14.08 7.48
C LEU A 234 -4.49 -14.07 6.88
N LEU A 235 -5.04 -12.89 6.61
CA LEU A 235 -6.32 -12.73 5.92
C LEU A 235 -6.26 -13.35 4.51
N LEU A 236 -5.22 -13.05 3.74
CA LEU A 236 -5.00 -13.66 2.43
C LEU A 236 -4.89 -15.19 2.54
N ARG A 237 -4.09 -15.71 3.47
CA ARG A 237 -3.97 -17.17 3.69
C ARG A 237 -5.32 -17.84 3.95
N LYS A 238 -6.19 -17.21 4.75
CA LYS A 238 -7.55 -17.73 5.02
C LYS A 238 -8.45 -17.65 3.79
N LEU A 239 -8.33 -16.62 2.96
CA LEU A 239 -9.14 -16.48 1.74
C LEU A 239 -8.66 -17.36 0.59
N VAL A 240 -7.36 -17.65 0.52
CA VAL A 240 -6.79 -18.55 -0.51
C VAL A 240 -7.21 -19.99 -0.23
N GLY A 241 -6.98 -20.47 0.99
CA GLY A 241 -7.24 -21.87 1.35
C GLY A 241 -6.60 -22.85 0.36
N ASP A 242 -7.29 -23.96 0.09
CA ASP A 242 -6.82 -24.99 -0.86
C ASP A 242 -7.45 -24.88 -2.25
N ARG A 243 -8.42 -23.96 -2.43
CA ARG A 243 -9.24 -23.86 -3.64
C ARG A 243 -8.85 -22.71 -4.55
N ASN A 244 -8.52 -21.57 -3.96
CA ASN A 244 -8.39 -20.33 -4.71
C ASN A 244 -6.97 -20.16 -5.21
N LYS A 245 -6.84 -19.56 -6.40
CA LYS A 245 -5.53 -19.27 -6.99
C LYS A 245 -5.07 -17.90 -6.52
N ILE A 246 -3.81 -17.80 -6.16
CA ILE A 246 -3.19 -16.54 -5.75
C ILE A 246 -2.10 -16.12 -6.73
N MET A 247 -2.13 -14.86 -7.14
CA MET A 247 -1.03 -14.21 -7.82
C MET A 247 -0.61 -12.99 -7.02
N VAL A 248 0.65 -12.94 -6.62
CA VAL A 248 1.22 -11.78 -5.93
C VAL A 248 2.28 -11.13 -6.81
N VAL A 249 2.31 -9.81 -6.80
CA VAL A 249 3.31 -9.02 -7.50
C VAL A 249 3.97 -8.10 -6.49
N GLY A 250 5.30 -8.04 -6.53
CA GLY A 250 6.03 -7.17 -5.62
C GLY A 250 7.51 -7.07 -5.94
N ASP A 251 8.16 -6.14 -5.25
CA ASP A 251 9.59 -5.96 -5.31
C ASP A 251 10.17 -5.85 -3.90
N PRO A 252 10.90 -6.86 -3.40
CA PRO A 252 11.56 -6.78 -2.10
C PRO A 252 12.45 -5.54 -1.97
N ASP A 253 13.09 -5.11 -3.06
CA ASP A 253 13.99 -3.94 -3.07
C ASP A 253 13.22 -2.60 -2.90
N GLN A 254 11.87 -2.61 -2.91
CA GLN A 254 11.00 -1.42 -2.76
C GLN A 254 10.20 -1.37 -1.46
N SER A 255 10.43 -2.28 -0.51
CA SER A 255 9.73 -2.26 0.77
C SER A 255 10.20 -1.10 1.65
N ILE A 256 9.37 -0.07 1.77
CA ILE A 256 9.66 1.15 2.54
C ILE A 256 8.72 1.36 3.74
N TYR A 257 7.74 0.46 3.93
CA TYR A 257 6.75 0.55 5.01
C TYR A 257 7.06 -0.34 6.23
N GLY A 258 8.32 -0.74 6.44
CA GLY A 258 8.71 -1.57 7.59
C GLY A 258 8.31 -0.98 8.95
N TRP A 259 8.36 0.35 9.09
CA TRP A 259 7.90 1.07 10.29
C TRP A 259 6.38 0.99 10.55
N ARG A 260 5.59 0.54 9.57
CA ARG A 260 4.14 0.25 9.68
C ARG A 260 3.85 -1.23 9.86
N GLY A 261 4.87 -2.05 10.13
CA GLY A 261 4.73 -3.50 10.30
C GLY A 261 4.69 -4.29 8.99
N ALA A 262 5.07 -3.69 7.85
CA ALA A 262 5.31 -4.46 6.63
C ALA A 262 6.49 -5.42 6.84
N ASP A 263 6.32 -6.67 6.42
CA ASP A 263 7.34 -7.70 6.60
C ASP A 263 7.79 -8.26 5.24
N MET A 264 8.99 -7.85 4.80
CA MET A 264 9.62 -8.38 3.58
C MET A 264 9.78 -9.90 3.60
N GLY A 265 9.83 -10.52 4.77
CA GLY A 265 9.81 -11.97 4.93
C GLY A 265 8.61 -12.62 4.25
N MET A 266 7.47 -11.93 4.15
CA MET A 266 6.24 -12.48 3.53
C MET A 266 6.43 -12.72 2.02
N ILE A 267 7.07 -11.80 1.31
CA ILE A 267 7.37 -11.99 -0.12
C ILE A 267 8.52 -12.97 -0.33
N LEU A 268 9.54 -12.96 0.53
CA LEU A 268 10.70 -13.84 0.41
C LEU A 268 10.38 -15.31 0.74
N ASN A 269 9.43 -15.57 1.64
CA ASN A 269 9.01 -16.90 2.04
C ASN A 269 7.80 -17.43 1.25
N PHE A 270 7.31 -16.71 0.24
CA PHE A 270 6.13 -17.11 -0.53
C PHE A 270 6.21 -18.54 -1.09
N GLU A 271 7.39 -18.97 -1.57
CA GLU A 271 7.60 -20.34 -2.06
C GLU A 271 7.55 -21.41 -0.96
N LYS A 272 7.89 -21.06 0.29
CA LYS A 272 7.74 -21.97 1.43
C LYS A 272 6.27 -22.09 1.82
N ASP A 273 5.57 -20.96 1.73
CA ASP A 273 4.17 -20.82 2.08
C ASP A 273 3.22 -21.49 1.08
N PHE A 274 3.63 -21.49 -0.19
CA PHE A 274 2.95 -22.09 -1.32
C PHE A 274 3.95 -22.97 -2.11
N PRO A 275 4.15 -24.25 -1.72
CA PRO A 275 5.19 -25.10 -2.31
C PRO A 275 5.06 -25.35 -3.81
N SER A 276 3.86 -25.24 -4.37
CA SER A 276 3.59 -25.32 -5.81
C SER A 276 3.70 -23.96 -6.54
N ALA A 277 4.24 -22.94 -5.87
CA ALA A 277 4.35 -21.61 -6.44
C ALA A 277 5.34 -21.59 -7.61
N LYS A 278 4.92 -20.96 -8.71
CA LYS A 278 5.82 -20.56 -9.78
C LYS A 278 6.34 -19.16 -9.50
N VAL A 279 7.63 -18.94 -9.76
CA VAL A 279 8.24 -17.60 -9.69
C VAL A 279 8.55 -17.11 -11.10
N VAL A 280 8.11 -15.91 -11.42
CA VAL A 280 8.45 -15.21 -12.67
C VAL A 280 9.13 -13.89 -12.32
N VAL A 281 10.31 -13.66 -12.89
CA VAL A 281 11.07 -12.41 -12.67
C VAL A 281 10.87 -11.47 -13.86
N LEU A 282 10.46 -10.23 -13.57
CA LEU A 282 10.41 -9.14 -14.55
C LEU A 282 11.60 -8.20 -14.30
N ASP A 283 12.60 -8.31 -15.17
CA ASP A 283 13.88 -7.61 -15.12
C ASP A 283 13.97 -6.43 -16.10
N GLN A 284 13.17 -6.43 -17.18
CA GLN A 284 13.13 -5.34 -18.14
C GLN A 284 12.35 -4.12 -17.62
N ASN A 285 13.03 -2.98 -17.49
CA ASN A 285 12.48 -1.68 -17.13
C ASN A 285 12.05 -0.90 -18.39
N TYR A 286 10.86 -0.29 -18.35
CA TYR A 286 10.31 0.53 -19.43
C TYR A 286 10.24 2.04 -19.10
N ARG A 287 10.57 2.41 -17.87
CA ARG A 287 10.39 3.77 -17.33
C ARG A 287 11.65 4.63 -17.49
N SER A 288 12.79 4.10 -17.10
CA SER A 288 14.04 4.85 -16.89
C SER A 288 15.05 4.58 -18.00
N SER A 289 15.93 5.56 -18.21
CA SER A 289 17.09 5.45 -19.11
C SER A 289 18.20 4.59 -18.50
N GLY A 290 19.18 4.20 -19.33
CA GLY A 290 20.29 3.35 -18.91
C GLY A 290 21.12 3.92 -17.76
N ASN A 291 21.42 5.23 -17.75
CA ASN A 291 22.22 5.85 -16.68
C ASN A 291 21.49 5.82 -15.33
N ILE A 292 20.19 6.16 -15.30
CA ILE A 292 19.38 6.11 -14.08
C ILE A 292 19.30 4.67 -13.55
N LEU A 293 19.07 3.70 -14.44
CA LEU A 293 18.95 2.31 -14.04
C LEU A 293 20.28 1.73 -13.55
N GLY A 294 21.38 2.08 -14.21
CA GLY A 294 22.73 1.68 -13.79
C GLY A 294 23.07 2.18 -12.38
N ALA A 295 22.77 3.45 -12.07
CA ALA A 295 22.97 3.98 -10.73
C ALA A 295 22.06 3.33 -9.68
N ALA A 296 20.80 3.05 -10.03
CA ALA A 296 19.88 2.33 -9.14
C ALA A 296 20.39 0.91 -8.82
N ASN A 297 20.84 0.16 -9.84
CA ASN A 297 21.42 -1.18 -9.69
C ASN A 297 22.66 -1.15 -8.79
N ALA A 298 23.60 -0.22 -9.06
CA ALA A 298 24.82 -0.07 -8.27
C ALA A 298 24.53 0.29 -6.80
N LEU A 299 23.53 1.12 -6.54
CA LEU A 299 23.13 1.49 -5.18
C LEU A 299 22.55 0.28 -4.41
N ILE A 300 21.69 -0.52 -5.06
CA ILE A 300 21.00 -1.63 -4.40
C ILE A 300 21.90 -2.86 -4.16
N GLU A 301 23.05 -2.95 -4.84
CA GLU A 301 24.07 -3.97 -4.59
C GLU A 301 24.66 -3.90 -3.18
N GLY A 302 24.59 -2.73 -2.52
CA GLY A 302 25.01 -2.57 -1.13
C GLY A 302 24.16 -3.33 -0.09
N ASN A 303 22.99 -3.84 -0.48
CA ASN A 303 22.09 -4.55 0.43
C ASN A 303 22.41 -6.06 0.48
N SER A 304 22.60 -6.61 1.69
CA SER A 304 23.00 -8.00 1.90
C SER A 304 21.86 -9.03 1.82
N ALA A 305 20.64 -8.66 2.20
CA ALA A 305 19.49 -9.56 2.26
C ALA A 305 18.53 -9.36 1.07
N ARG A 306 18.96 -9.74 -0.14
CA ARG A 306 18.14 -9.63 -1.37
C ARG A 306 18.29 -10.84 -2.29
N ARG A 307 17.28 -11.06 -3.13
CA ARG A 307 17.43 -11.94 -4.31
C ARG A 307 18.09 -11.13 -5.42
N LYS A 308 19.15 -11.69 -6.02
CA LYS A 308 19.82 -11.05 -7.17
C LYS A 308 18.81 -10.85 -8.30
N LYS A 309 18.70 -9.61 -8.75
CA LYS A 309 17.88 -9.17 -9.87
C LYS A 309 18.55 -7.97 -10.50
N ASP A 310 18.98 -8.14 -11.74
CA ASP A 310 19.65 -7.10 -12.49
C ASP A 310 18.65 -6.50 -13.46
N LEU A 311 18.25 -5.25 -13.20
CA LEU A 311 17.30 -4.57 -14.06
C LEU A 311 18.02 -4.05 -15.31
N TRP A 312 17.41 -4.23 -16.48
CA TRP A 312 17.93 -3.72 -17.74
C TRP A 312 16.86 -2.94 -18.49
N THR A 313 17.24 -2.04 -19.40
CA THR A 313 16.31 -1.23 -20.21
C THR A 313 16.74 -1.24 -21.67
N SER A 314 15.77 -1.23 -22.59
CA SER A 314 16.01 -1.06 -24.03
C SER A 314 16.00 0.41 -24.45
N ARG A 315 15.79 1.34 -23.51
CA ARG A 315 15.88 2.78 -23.76
C ARG A 315 17.34 3.18 -23.92
N ASN A 316 17.58 4.36 -24.49
CA ASN A 316 18.93 4.93 -24.57
C ASN A 316 19.51 5.19 -23.16
N MET A 317 20.82 5.48 -23.11
CA MET A 317 21.49 5.81 -21.85
C MET A 317 20.89 7.05 -21.17
N GLY A 318 20.29 7.95 -21.94
CA GLY A 318 19.76 9.22 -21.48
C GLY A 318 20.86 10.16 -21.00
N GLU A 319 20.48 11.19 -20.26
CA GLU A 319 21.42 12.14 -19.67
C GLU A 319 22.18 11.53 -18.50
N LYS A 320 23.32 12.14 -18.15
CA LYS A 320 24.08 11.74 -16.97
C LYS A 320 23.34 12.22 -15.72
N ILE A 321 23.55 11.50 -14.61
CA ILE A 321 23.05 11.95 -13.31
C ILE A 321 23.94 13.08 -12.82
N TYR A 322 23.33 14.20 -12.47
CA TYR A 322 24.00 15.36 -11.92
C TYR A 322 23.90 15.36 -10.39
N THR A 323 24.98 15.74 -9.73
CA THR A 323 25.05 15.89 -8.29
C THR A 323 25.58 17.28 -7.97
N MET A 324 24.89 18.00 -7.08
CA MET A 324 25.35 19.28 -6.55
C MET A 324 25.49 19.17 -5.03
N LEU A 325 26.60 19.68 -4.50
CA LEU A 325 26.77 19.85 -3.05
C LEU A 325 26.64 21.34 -2.73
N GLY A 326 25.52 21.72 -2.13
CA GLY A 326 25.28 23.07 -1.65
C GLY A 326 25.94 23.31 -0.29
N LYS A 327 26.35 24.56 -0.02
CA LYS A 327 26.84 25.00 1.30
C LYS A 327 25.70 25.27 2.28
N SER A 328 24.47 25.40 1.78
CA SER A 328 23.25 25.58 2.58
C SER A 328 22.02 25.04 1.84
N GLU A 329 20.93 24.83 2.58
CA GLU A 329 19.62 24.47 2.02
C GLU A 329 19.06 25.56 1.08
N TYR A 330 19.40 26.83 1.30
CA TYR A 330 19.00 27.93 0.43
C TYR A 330 19.71 27.88 -0.92
N GLU A 331 21.00 27.55 -0.95
CA GLU A 331 21.76 27.38 -2.19
C GLU A 331 21.25 26.19 -3.01
N GLU A 332 20.90 25.08 -2.35
CA GLU A 332 20.23 23.95 -3.00
C GLU A 332 18.88 24.36 -3.60
N ALA A 333 18.06 25.11 -2.86
CA ALA A 333 16.76 25.56 -3.34
C ALA A 333 16.87 26.56 -4.52
N ASP A 334 17.82 27.49 -4.48
CA ASP A 334 18.10 28.42 -5.59
C ASP A 334 18.58 27.69 -6.85
N PHE A 335 19.41 26.66 -6.68
CA PHE A 335 19.80 25.78 -7.78
C PHE A 335 18.59 25.05 -8.38
N LEU A 336 17.72 24.47 -7.55
CA LEU A 336 16.52 23.78 -8.03
C LEU A 336 15.59 24.71 -8.81
N VAL A 337 15.37 25.93 -8.34
CA VAL A 337 14.59 26.95 -9.07
C VAL A 337 15.20 27.21 -10.45
N SER A 338 16.50 27.45 -10.50
CA SER A 338 17.23 27.72 -11.74
C SER A 338 17.13 26.55 -12.72
N GLU A 339 17.22 25.33 -12.21
CA GLU A 339 17.14 24.11 -13.02
C GLU A 339 15.70 23.85 -13.52
N ILE A 340 14.69 24.10 -12.70
CA ILE A 340 13.28 24.03 -13.13
C ILE A 340 13.01 25.01 -14.27
N HIS A 341 13.48 26.25 -14.16
CA HIS A 341 13.37 27.22 -15.25
C HIS A 341 14.13 26.77 -16.50
N ARG A 342 15.35 26.25 -16.36
CA ARG A 342 16.13 25.72 -17.46
C ARG A 342 15.39 24.61 -18.21
N LEU A 343 14.84 23.63 -17.47
CA LEU A 343 14.06 22.51 -18.04
C LEU A 343 12.78 23.00 -18.72
N HIS A 344 12.08 23.97 -18.13
CA HIS A 344 10.85 24.51 -18.70
C HIS A 344 11.09 25.35 -19.96
N GLU A 345 12.00 26.31 -19.88
CA GLU A 345 12.21 27.32 -20.91
C GLU A 345 13.06 26.82 -22.07
N ARG A 346 14.07 25.98 -21.81
CA ARG A 346 15.02 25.52 -22.84
C ARG A 346 14.69 24.14 -23.38
N GLU A 347 14.18 23.25 -22.53
CA GLU A 347 13.90 21.86 -22.91
C GLU A 347 12.39 21.59 -23.11
N GLY A 348 11.54 22.55 -22.75
CA GLY A 348 10.11 22.50 -23.03
C GLY A 348 9.31 21.57 -22.09
N TYR A 349 9.87 21.15 -20.96
CA TYR A 349 9.14 20.35 -19.97
C TYR A 349 8.03 21.17 -19.31
N GLY A 350 6.86 20.58 -19.09
CA GLY A 350 5.83 21.21 -18.27
C GLY A 350 6.24 21.18 -16.79
N PHE A 351 5.78 22.14 -15.99
CA PHE A 351 6.00 22.10 -14.53
C PHE A 351 5.46 20.82 -13.88
N GLY A 352 4.42 20.21 -14.47
CA GLY A 352 3.87 18.93 -14.02
C GLY A 352 4.74 17.70 -14.30
N ASP A 353 5.77 17.83 -15.15
CA ASP A 353 6.71 16.75 -15.48
C ASP A 353 7.87 16.66 -14.47
N ILE A 354 8.02 17.69 -13.61
CA ILE A 354 9.12 17.80 -12.64
C ILE A 354 8.62 17.43 -11.24
N ALA A 355 9.39 16.60 -10.55
CA ALA A 355 9.11 16.20 -9.18
C ALA A 355 10.34 16.43 -8.29
N VAL A 356 10.11 17.05 -7.12
CA VAL A 356 11.13 17.20 -6.07
C VAL A 356 10.81 16.22 -4.95
N LEU A 357 11.74 15.31 -4.66
CA LEU A 357 11.59 14.28 -3.64
C LEU A 357 12.53 14.54 -2.48
N TYR A 358 12.01 14.52 -1.27
CA TYR A 358 12.75 14.79 -0.04
C TYR A 358 12.42 13.73 1.03
N ARG A 359 13.34 13.56 2.00
CA ARG A 359 13.27 12.47 2.98
C ARG A 359 12.21 12.70 4.08
N ILE A 360 12.02 13.96 4.49
CA ILE A 360 11.09 14.37 5.56
C ILE A 360 10.30 15.61 5.14
N ASN A 361 9.03 15.70 5.57
CA ASN A 361 8.14 16.82 5.21
C ASN A 361 8.58 18.18 5.76
N ALA A 362 9.50 18.23 6.73
CA ALA A 362 10.04 19.48 7.23
C ALA A 362 10.94 20.18 6.19
N MET A 363 11.57 19.43 5.29
CA MET A 363 12.44 19.97 4.23
C MET A 363 11.65 20.76 3.17
N SER A 364 10.35 20.50 3.01
CA SER A 364 9.56 21.14 1.96
C SER A 364 9.50 22.66 2.10
N ARG A 365 9.56 23.18 3.33
CA ARG A 365 9.38 24.59 3.66
C ARG A 365 10.29 25.52 2.86
N VAL A 366 11.58 25.19 2.77
CA VAL A 366 12.58 26.03 2.10
C VAL A 366 12.34 26.06 0.60
N TYR A 367 12.05 24.91 0.00
CA TYR A 367 11.72 24.82 -1.43
C TYR A 367 10.40 25.53 -1.75
N GLU A 368 9.35 25.33 -0.93
CA GLU A 368 8.06 26.01 -1.09
C GLU A 368 8.20 27.54 -1.04
N GLN A 369 9.00 28.05 -0.10
CA GLN A 369 9.29 29.48 0.00
C GLN A 369 9.97 30.00 -1.27
N LYS A 370 11.02 29.33 -1.75
CA LYS A 370 11.75 29.73 -2.96
C LYS A 370 10.89 29.63 -4.21
N PHE A 371 10.02 28.63 -4.30
CA PHE A 371 9.08 28.51 -5.42
C PHE A 371 8.06 29.65 -5.40
N LEU A 372 7.55 30.06 -4.24
CA LEU A 372 6.66 31.22 -4.14
C LEU A 372 7.35 32.52 -4.52
N GLU A 373 8.57 32.76 -4.01
CA GLU A 373 9.38 33.95 -4.34
C GLU A 373 9.60 34.10 -5.85
N ASN A 374 9.83 32.97 -6.54
CA ASN A 374 10.05 32.92 -7.98
C ASN A 374 8.78 32.66 -8.81
N ARG A 375 7.60 32.68 -8.18
CA ARG A 375 6.29 32.46 -8.84
C ARG A 375 6.20 31.13 -9.60
N LEU A 376 6.91 30.10 -9.13
CA LEU A 376 6.83 28.76 -9.67
C LEU A 376 5.57 28.05 -9.15
N PRO A 377 4.73 27.50 -10.04
CA PRO A 377 3.57 26.72 -9.63
C PRO A 377 4.05 25.37 -9.06
N TYR A 378 3.60 25.04 -7.86
CA TYR A 378 3.91 23.76 -7.22
C TYR A 378 2.68 23.13 -6.57
N ARG A 379 2.76 21.82 -6.32
CA ARG A 379 1.76 21.08 -5.58
C ARG A 379 2.44 20.11 -4.62
N VAL A 380 2.11 20.21 -3.34
CA VAL A 380 2.56 19.24 -2.33
C VAL A 380 1.67 18.00 -2.39
N VAL A 381 2.27 16.83 -2.54
CA VAL A 381 1.55 15.54 -2.59
C VAL A 381 1.47 14.95 -1.18
N ARG A 382 0.27 14.60 -0.72
CA ARG A 382 0.00 13.96 0.60
C ARG A 382 0.49 14.78 1.80
N GLY A 383 0.23 16.08 1.77
CA GLY A 383 0.37 17.00 2.89
C GLY A 383 -0.46 18.25 2.63
N THR A 384 -0.71 19.05 3.66
CA THR A 384 -1.14 20.43 3.48
C THR A 384 0.10 21.27 3.16
N ALA A 385 0.01 22.12 2.13
CA ALA A 385 1.07 23.08 1.80
C ALA A 385 1.46 23.84 3.07
N PHE A 386 2.72 24.22 3.23
CA PHE A 386 3.20 24.80 4.49
C PHE A 386 2.33 25.97 4.96
N TYR A 387 1.95 26.87 4.04
CA TYR A 387 1.08 28.02 4.29
C TYR A 387 -0.41 27.70 4.46
N GLU A 388 -0.82 26.46 4.17
CA GLU A 388 -2.17 25.97 4.40
C GLU A 388 -2.32 25.23 5.74
N ARG A 389 -1.20 24.90 6.40
CA ARG A 389 -1.21 24.27 7.72
C ARG A 389 -1.91 25.18 8.73
N LYS A 390 -2.71 24.57 9.61
CA LYS A 390 -3.55 25.30 10.56
C LYS A 390 -2.71 26.21 11.47
N GLU A 391 -1.64 25.67 12.02
CA GLU A 391 -0.70 26.40 12.87
C GLU A 391 -0.04 27.60 12.17
N VAL A 392 0.24 27.50 10.87
CA VAL A 392 0.84 28.60 10.09
C VAL A 392 -0.21 29.67 9.78
N LYS A 393 -1.43 29.25 9.40
CA LYS A 393 -2.55 30.18 9.20
C LYS A 393 -2.95 30.93 10.46
N ASP A 394 -2.94 30.25 11.61
CA ASP A 394 -3.28 30.85 12.89
C ASP A 394 -2.27 31.97 13.22
N VAL A 395 -0.97 31.71 13.14
CA VAL A 395 0.07 32.73 13.36
C VAL A 395 0.00 33.87 12.34
N LEU A 396 -0.18 33.57 11.05
CA LEU A 396 -0.33 34.60 10.02
C LEU A 396 -1.58 35.47 10.21
N SER A 397 -2.66 34.92 10.75
CA SER A 397 -3.87 35.67 11.06
C SER A 397 -3.66 36.63 12.23
N PHE A 398 -2.92 36.20 13.26
CA PHE A 398 -2.51 37.06 14.38
C PHE A 398 -1.57 38.20 13.94
N LEU A 399 -0.72 37.99 12.95
CA LEU A 399 0.19 39.03 12.43
C LEU A 399 -0.46 39.98 11.42
N ARG A 400 -1.63 39.61 10.88
CA ARG A 400 -2.42 40.46 9.96
C ARG A 400 -3.44 41.33 10.70
N ALA A 401 -3.78 40.96 11.94
CA ALA A 401 -4.55 41.78 12.87
C ALA A 401 -3.62 42.80 13.55
#